data_AF-D6W9M0-F1
#
_entry.id   AF-D6W9M0-F1
#
_cell.length_a   1.000
_cell.length_b   1.000
_cell.length_c   1.000
_cell.angle_alpha   90.00
_cell.angle_beta   90.00
_cell.angle_gamma   90.00
#
_symmetry.space_group_name_H-M   'P 1'
#
loop_
_entity.id
_entity.type
_entity.pdbx_description
1 polymer ?
#
loop_
_entity_poly.entity_id
_entity_poly.type
_entity_poly.pdbx_seq_one_letter_code
_entity_poly.pdbx_strand_id
1 'polypeptide(L)'
;MDVPFDLPSDTKWFKKQKLHKRDVLFQLEKAFFQGGLNGSACVKRMICDAHHYIHTEGKSLVADFLSAIFMSSEIDFGVRYEDSCRAITATECEIPFLSYILGSLFTT
;
A
#
# COMPACT_ATOMS: atom_id res chain seq x y z
N MET A 1 40.02 18.45 -3.43
CA MET A 1 39.90 17.57 -4.61
C MET A 1 38.44 17.57 -4.97
N ASP A 2 38.10 18.43 -5.92
CA ASP A 2 36.76 18.56 -6.46
C ASP A 2 36.50 17.45 -7.47
N VAL A 3 35.29 16.89 -7.42
CA VAL A 3 34.90 15.75 -8.23
C VAL A 3 34.86 16.18 -9.71
N PRO A 4 35.40 15.41 -10.69
CA PRO A 4 35.62 15.87 -12.07
C PRO A 4 34.37 16.01 -12.95
N PHE A 5 33.17 15.85 -12.37
CA PHE A 5 31.93 15.92 -13.11
C PHE A 5 30.94 16.83 -12.38
N ASP A 6 30.22 17.65 -13.14
CA ASP A 6 29.15 18.48 -12.62
C ASP A 6 28.03 17.57 -12.09
N LEU A 7 27.70 17.74 -10.80
CA LEU A 7 26.49 17.16 -10.26
C LEU A 7 25.29 17.83 -10.96
N PRO A 8 24.26 17.07 -11.37
CA PRO A 8 23.08 17.64 -12.02
C PRO A 8 22.50 18.77 -11.14
N SER A 9 22.50 20.00 -11.64
CA SER A 9 22.04 21.18 -10.87
C SER A 9 20.53 21.17 -10.60
N ASP A 10 19.78 20.32 -11.30
CA ASP A 10 18.33 20.26 -11.22
C ASP A 10 17.86 18.91 -10.67
N THR A 11 17.88 18.79 -9.35
CA THR A 11 17.21 17.70 -8.61
C THR A 11 15.67 17.79 -8.70
N LYS A 12 15.13 18.76 -9.45
CA LYS A 12 13.69 18.94 -9.69
C LYS A 12 13.06 17.87 -10.56
N TRP A 13 13.80 17.14 -11.40
CA TRP A 13 13.23 15.99 -12.13
C TRP A 13 12.96 14.79 -11.22
N PHE A 14 13.70 14.68 -10.12
CA PHE A 14 13.40 13.74 -9.05
C PHE A 14 12.35 14.27 -8.06
N LYS A 15 11.83 15.50 -8.27
CA LYS A 15 10.69 15.99 -7.48
C LYS A 15 9.43 15.27 -7.93
N LYS A 16 9.21 14.16 -7.22
CA LYS A 16 7.90 13.64 -6.90
C LYS A 16 7.13 13.20 -8.15
N GLN A 17 7.46 11.99 -8.62
CA GLN A 17 6.37 11.05 -8.82
C GLN A 17 5.67 10.90 -7.45
N LYS A 18 4.79 11.85 -7.12
CA LYS A 18 3.70 11.61 -6.18
C LYS A 18 2.88 10.56 -6.89
N LEU A 19 3.31 9.30 -6.76
CA LEU A 19 2.47 8.17 -7.06
C LEU A 19 1.16 8.52 -6.38
N HIS A 20 0.09 8.62 -7.16
CA HIS A 20 -1.19 8.99 -6.63
C HIS A 20 -1.70 7.79 -5.82
N LYS A 21 -1.06 7.48 -4.67
CA LYS A 21 -1.45 6.36 -3.80
C LYS A 21 -2.92 6.48 -3.44
N ARG A 22 -3.39 7.73 -3.26
CA ARG A 22 -4.81 8.05 -3.11
C ARG A 22 -5.64 7.57 -4.29
N ASP A 23 -5.18 7.77 -5.51
CA ASP A 23 -5.88 7.29 -6.71
C ASP A 23 -5.86 5.76 -6.76
N VAL A 24 -4.74 5.10 -6.43
CA VAL A 24 -4.67 3.63 -6.37
C VAL A 24 -5.67 3.07 -5.35
N LEU A 25 -5.68 3.60 -4.13
CA LEU A 25 -6.62 3.18 -3.08
C LEU A 25 -8.07 3.51 -3.45
N PHE A 26 -8.32 4.66 -4.10
CA PHE A 26 -9.63 5.03 -4.60
C PHE A 26 -10.12 4.10 -5.71
N GLN A 27 -9.23 3.70 -6.64
CA GLN A 27 -9.58 2.73 -7.68
C GLN A 27 -9.87 1.35 -7.07
N LEU A 28 -9.12 0.92 -6.05
CA LEU A 28 -9.39 -0.31 -5.32
C LEU A 28 -10.75 -0.25 -4.60
N GLU A 29 -11.04 0.84 -3.89
CA GLU A 29 -12.34 1.06 -3.24
C GLU A 29 -13.49 0.98 -4.26
N LYS A 30 -13.34 1.65 -5.41
CA LYS A 30 -14.32 1.60 -6.50
C LYS A 30 -14.50 0.18 -7.06
N ALA A 31 -13.41 -0.56 -7.26
CA ALA A 31 -13.47 -1.93 -7.77
C ALA A 31 -14.20 -2.86 -6.81
N PHE A 32 -13.92 -2.77 -5.51
CA PHE A 32 -14.62 -3.54 -4.49
C PHE A 32 -16.11 -3.16 -4.41
N PHE A 33 -16.41 -1.86 -4.49
CA PHE A 33 -17.80 -1.40 -4.53
C PHE A 33 -18.55 -1.93 -5.75
N GLN A 34 -17.92 -1.92 -6.94
CA GLN A 34 -18.49 -2.51 -8.15
C GLN A 34 -18.70 -4.02 -8.04
N GLY A 35 -17.87 -4.70 -7.24
CA GLY A 35 -18.02 -6.11 -6.89
C GLY A 35 -19.09 -6.40 -5.83
N GLY A 36 -19.83 -5.39 -5.35
CA GLY A 36 -20.88 -5.55 -4.35
C GLY A 36 -20.38 -5.60 -2.89
N LEU A 37 -19.13 -5.20 -2.65
CA LEU A 37 -18.52 -5.17 -1.32
C LEU A 37 -18.50 -3.76 -0.74
N ASN A 38 -18.32 -3.65 0.58
CA ASN A 38 -17.99 -2.37 1.21
C ASN A 38 -16.55 -1.98 0.84
N GLY A 39 -16.38 -1.19 -0.21
CA GLY A 39 -15.06 -0.85 -0.76
C GLY A 39 -14.13 -0.19 0.25
N SER A 40 -14.66 0.71 1.08
CA SER A 40 -13.89 1.37 2.15
C SER A 40 -13.37 0.36 3.18
N ALA A 41 -14.22 -0.58 3.61
CA ALA A 41 -13.83 -1.64 4.53
C ALA A 41 -12.80 -2.60 3.92
N CYS A 42 -12.97 -2.98 2.65
CA CYS A 42 -12.03 -3.86 1.96
C CYS A 42 -10.65 -3.23 1.77
N VAL A 43 -10.58 -1.95 1.42
CA VAL A 43 -9.29 -1.24 1.33
C VAL A 43 -8.62 -1.14 2.70
N LYS A 44 -9.39 -0.85 3.77
CA LYS A 44 -8.87 -0.89 5.16
C LYS A 44 -8.31 -2.25 5.51
N ARG A 45 -9.05 -3.33 5.22
CA ARG A 45 -8.61 -4.70 5.48
C ARG A 45 -7.33 -5.02 4.70
N MET A 46 -7.25 -4.68 3.41
CA MET A 46 -6.03 -4.89 2.61
C MET A 46 -4.81 -4.15 3.17
N ILE A 47 -4.98 -2.92 3.68
CA ILE A 47 -3.90 -2.16 4.31
C ILE A 47 -3.41 -2.90 5.57
N CYS A 48 -4.33 -3.42 6.39
CA CYS A 48 -4.00 -4.20 7.58
C CYS A 48 -3.30 -5.52 7.23
N ASP A 49 -3.79 -6.25 6.23
CA ASP A 49 -3.18 -7.49 5.74
C ASP A 49 -1.76 -7.20 5.20
N ALA A 50 -1.56 -6.07 4.51
CA ALA A 50 -0.25 -5.66 4.01
C ALA A 50 0.71 -5.32 5.14
N HIS A 51 0.24 -4.58 6.16
CA HIS A 51 1.02 -4.34 7.37
C HIS A 51 1.44 -5.67 8.00
N HIS A 52 0.51 -6.60 8.20
CA HIS A 52 0.81 -7.90 8.79
C HIS A 52 1.87 -8.65 7.99
N TYR A 53 1.69 -8.76 6.66
CA TYR A 53 2.64 -9.43 5.77
C TYR A 53 4.05 -8.83 5.83
N ILE A 54 4.17 -7.51 5.79
CA ILE A 54 5.47 -6.82 5.84
C ILE A 54 6.18 -7.10 7.17
N HIS A 55 5.43 -7.16 8.28
CA HIS A 55 5.99 -7.49 9.58
C HIS A 55 6.41 -8.97 9.70
N THR A 56 5.69 -9.90 9.06
CA THR A 56 5.98 -11.34 9.16
C THR A 56 7.08 -11.82 8.22
N GLU A 57 7.09 -11.36 6.96
CA GLU A 57 8.00 -11.87 5.92
C GLU A 57 9.36 -11.15 5.88
N GLY A 58 9.48 -10.00 6.56
CA GLY A 58 10.71 -9.21 6.57
C GLY A 58 11.03 -8.56 5.22
N LYS A 59 12.31 -8.50 4.84
CA LYS A 59 12.76 -7.83 3.61
C LYS A 59 12.53 -8.72 2.39
N SER A 60 11.55 -8.36 1.57
CA SER A 60 11.29 -8.98 0.26
C SER A 60 10.85 -7.93 -0.75
N LEU A 61 11.05 -8.20 -2.05
CA LEU A 61 10.57 -7.32 -3.14
C LEU A 61 9.05 -7.05 -3.00
N VAL A 62 8.31 -8.06 -2.56
CA VAL A 62 6.87 -8.00 -2.30
C VAL A 62 6.58 -7.05 -1.15
N ALA A 63 7.30 -7.19 -0.04
CA ALA A 63 7.17 -6.29 1.11
C ALA A 63 7.53 -4.85 0.73
N ASP A 64 8.54 -4.64 -0.12
CA ASP A 64 8.91 -3.30 -0.64
C ASP A 64 7.80 -2.71 -1.52
N PHE A 65 7.19 -3.53 -2.38
CA PHE A 65 6.08 -3.11 -3.23
C PHE A 65 4.83 -2.77 -2.40
N LEU A 66 4.48 -3.62 -1.44
CA LEU A 66 3.37 -3.38 -0.51
C LEU A 66 3.63 -2.13 0.34
N SER A 67 4.86 -1.92 0.80
CA SER A 67 5.27 -0.69 1.49
C SER A 67 5.10 0.53 0.58
N ALA A 68 5.49 0.41 -0.70
CA ALA A 68 5.35 1.50 -1.66
C ALA A 68 3.89 1.85 -1.95
N ILE A 69 2.95 0.91 -1.89
CA ILE A 69 1.53 1.15 -2.15
C ILE A 69 0.78 1.56 -0.88
N PHE A 70 0.92 0.79 0.20
CA PHE A 70 0.06 0.86 1.37
C PHE A 70 0.67 1.63 2.54
N MET A 71 2.00 1.76 2.63
CA MET A 71 2.65 2.52 3.69
C MET A 71 2.98 3.94 3.21
N SER A 72 2.62 4.96 3.99
CA SER A 72 3.03 6.35 3.72
C SER A 72 3.90 6.88 4.85
N SER A 73 5.00 7.55 4.51
CA SER A 73 5.82 8.33 5.45
C SER A 73 5.23 9.70 5.77
N GLU A 74 4.14 10.11 5.12
CA GLU A 74 3.40 11.31 5.48
C GLU A 74 2.49 11.00 6.68
N ILE A 75 2.85 11.60 7.80
CA ILE A 75 2.32 11.46 9.17
C ILE A 75 0.78 11.61 9.28
N ASP A 76 0.09 12.02 8.21
CA ASP A 76 -1.37 12.24 8.22
C ASP A 76 -2.22 11.05 7.73
N PHE A 77 -1.64 10.02 7.10
CA PHE A 77 -2.41 8.86 6.60
C PHE A 77 -2.21 7.58 7.41
N GLY A 78 -1.02 7.36 7.98
CA GLY A 78 -0.72 6.16 8.78
C GLY A 78 -1.49 6.10 10.10
N VAL A 79 -1.68 7.26 10.75
CA VAL A 79 -2.30 7.36 12.08
C VAL A 79 -3.78 6.97 12.07
N ARG A 80 -4.47 7.03 10.91
CA ARG A 80 -5.88 6.58 10.83
C ARG A 80 -6.04 5.08 10.62
N TYR A 81 -5.08 4.39 10.02
CA TYR A 81 -5.26 2.99 9.61
C TYR A 81 -4.72 1.97 10.62
N GLU A 82 -3.63 2.25 11.32
CA GLU A 82 -3.15 1.36 12.40
C GLU A 82 -4.20 1.17 13.50
N ASP A 83 -4.90 2.25 13.89
CA ASP A 83 -6.03 2.18 14.83
C ASP A 83 -7.27 1.50 14.23
N SER A 84 -7.36 1.39 12.90
CA SER A 84 -8.48 0.78 12.15
C SER A 84 -8.36 -0.73 11.97
N CYS A 85 -7.20 -1.33 12.24
CA CYS A 85 -7.01 -2.78 12.10
C CYS A 85 -7.71 -3.62 13.19
N ARG A 86 -8.63 -3.00 13.95
CA ARG A 86 -9.53 -3.70 14.86
C ARG A 86 -10.46 -4.63 14.09
N ALA A 87 -10.85 -5.72 14.75
CA ALA A 87 -11.68 -6.82 14.22
C ALA A 87 -12.98 -6.41 13.48
N ILE A 88 -13.49 -5.19 13.69
CA ILE A 88 -14.69 -4.65 13.03
C ILE A 88 -14.50 -4.48 11.52
N THR A 89 -13.28 -4.18 11.04
CA THR A 89 -13.03 -4.08 9.59
C THR A 89 -13.04 -5.43 8.88
N ALA A 90 -12.76 -6.52 9.61
CA ALA A 90 -12.82 -7.87 9.06
C ALA A 90 -14.27 -8.37 8.85
N THR A 91 -15.24 -7.85 9.62
CA THR A 91 -16.66 -8.23 9.47
C THR A 91 -17.36 -7.52 8.32
N GLU A 92 -16.88 -6.35 7.90
CA GLU A 92 -17.49 -5.58 6.80
C GLU A 92 -16.94 -5.92 5.41
N CYS A 93 -15.77 -6.59 5.36
CA CYS A 93 -15.23 -7.14 4.13
C CYS A 93 -14.69 -8.54 4.44
N GLU A 94 -15.44 -9.58 4.11
CA GLU A 94 -15.11 -10.97 4.46
C GLU A 94 -13.95 -11.54 3.64
N ILE A 95 -13.65 -10.93 2.49
CA ILE A 95 -12.67 -11.43 1.52
C ILE A 95 -11.26 -10.92 1.83
N PRO A 96 -10.29 -11.81 2.16
CA PRO A 96 -8.89 -11.43 2.33
C PRO A 96 -8.19 -11.26 0.97
N PHE A 97 -8.58 -10.22 0.23
CA PHE A 97 -8.17 -10.03 -1.17
C PHE A 97 -6.64 -10.01 -1.37
N LEU A 98 -5.91 -9.43 -0.42
CA LEU A 98 -4.45 -9.40 -0.49
C LEU A 98 -3.85 -10.82 -0.45
N SER A 99 -4.38 -11.70 0.39
CA SER A 99 -3.93 -13.10 0.46
C SER A 99 -4.16 -13.84 -0.85
N TYR A 100 -5.29 -13.61 -1.53
CA TYR A 100 -5.54 -14.20 -2.86
C TYR A 100 -4.55 -13.72 -3.91
N ILE A 101 -4.24 -12.42 -3.94
CA ILE A 101 -3.24 -11.87 -4.87
C ILE A 101 -1.88 -12.50 -4.59
N LEU A 102 -1.43 -12.50 -3.34
CA LEU A 102 -0.13 -13.06 -2.96
C LEU A 102 -0.07 -14.57 -3.29
N GLY A 103 -1.11 -15.33 -2.95
CA GLY A 103 -1.20 -16.74 -3.29
C GLY A 103 -1.11 -17.00 -4.81
N SER A 104 -1.76 -16.17 -5.63
CA SER A 104 -1.71 -16.31 -7.09
C SER A 104 -0.37 -15.94 -7.72
N LEU A 105 0.41 -15.06 -7.06
CA LEU A 105 1.70 -14.58 -7.58
C LEU A 105 2.87 -15.48 -7.19
N PHE A 106 2.77 -16.26 -6.10
CA PHE A 106 3.88 -17.05 -5.55
C PHE A 106 3.68 -18.57 -5.64
N THR A 107 2.60 -19.05 -6.26
CA THR A 107 2.49 -20.46 -6.70
C THR A 107 3.21 -20.66 -8.04
N THR A 108 4.55 -20.72 -8.00
CA THR A 108 5.39 -21.26 -9.08
C THR A 108 6.58 -21.99 -8.49
#